data_AF-A0A9Q4ESF3-F1
#
_entry.id   AF-A0A9Q4ESF3-F1
#
_cell.length_a   1.000
_cell.length_b   1.000
_cell.length_c   1.000
_cell.angle_alpha   90.00
_cell.angle_beta   90.00
_cell.angle_gamma   90.00
#
_symmetry.space_group_name_H-M   'P 1'
#
loop_
_entity.id
_entity.type
_entity.pdbx_description
1 polymer ?
#
loop_
_entity_poly.entity_id
_entity_poly.type
_entity_poly.pdbx_seq_one_letter_code
_entity_poly.pdbx_strand_id
1 'polypeptide(L)'
;MSQNDSGHFLISEENWSLHRKGFDDQQRHQKKVQEAIKNNLPDLVTEESIIMSNGKDVVKIPIRSLDEYKIRYNYDKNKHVGQGDGDSQVGDVVARDGSDKKQGPGKGQGAGDQAGEDYYEAEVSLMDLEEALFKELELPNLQQKERDNIIHTDIEFNDIRKTGLTGNIDKKRTMMSAFKRNAMTGKPSFYPIYPEDLKYKTWNDITKPESKAVVLAMMDTSGSMGVWEKYMARSFFFWMTRFLRTKYETVEIEFIAHHTEARVVSEEDFFSKGESGGTICSSVYRKSLELIDEKYNPARYNIYPFHFSDGDNLTSDNARCVKLVNDIMKKANLFCYGEVNQYNRHSTLMSAYKNVKDEKFKYYILKQKSDVFQALKNFFRNEESGVSHQFS
;
A
#
# COMPACT_ATOMS: atom_id res chain seq x y z
N MET A 1 -19.11 -34.18 66.17
CA MET A 1 -18.12 -34.05 65.09
C MET A 1 -18.84 -33.66 63.82
N SER A 2 -18.75 -32.39 63.41
CA SER A 2 -18.71 -31.91 62.01
C SER A 2 -18.87 -30.39 62.03
N GLN A 3 -17.74 -29.67 62.12
CA GLN A 3 -17.72 -28.23 61.86
C GLN A 3 -17.89 -28.05 60.34
N ASN A 4 -18.98 -27.40 59.93
CA ASN A 4 -19.13 -26.88 58.58
C ASN A 4 -18.29 -25.61 58.49
N ASP A 5 -17.11 -25.73 57.91
CA ASP A 5 -16.25 -24.59 57.59
C ASP A 5 -16.75 -23.98 56.26
N SER A 6 -17.75 -23.11 56.35
CA SER A 6 -18.22 -22.30 55.23
C SER A 6 -17.18 -21.21 54.94
N GLY A 7 -16.14 -21.57 54.20
CA GLY A 7 -15.10 -20.66 53.75
C GLY A 7 -15.73 -19.49 52.98
N HIS A 8 -15.64 -18.29 53.54
CA HIS A 8 -15.96 -17.06 52.83
C HIS A 8 -14.89 -16.81 51.76
N PHE A 9 -15.24 -17.05 50.49
CA PHE A 9 -14.38 -16.67 49.37
C PHE A 9 -14.61 -15.21 49.02
N LEU A 10 -13.55 -14.40 49.13
CA LEU A 10 -13.54 -13.04 48.58
C LEU A 10 -13.13 -13.16 47.10
N ILE A 11 -14.09 -13.02 46.18
CA ILE A 11 -13.78 -12.89 44.75
C ILE A 11 -13.49 -11.41 44.49
N SER A 12 -12.20 -11.05 44.43
CA SER A 12 -11.78 -9.73 43.97
C SER A 12 -11.56 -9.79 42.46
N GLU A 13 -12.41 -9.10 41.70
CA GLU A 13 -12.21 -8.90 40.27
C GLU A 13 -11.33 -7.66 40.08
N GLU A 14 -10.02 -7.86 39.98
CA GLU A 14 -9.11 -6.77 39.61
C GLU A 14 -9.28 -6.48 38.13
N ASN A 15 -9.73 -5.27 37.78
CA ASN A 15 -9.85 -4.86 36.39
C ASN A 15 -8.47 -4.49 35.83
N TRP A 16 -7.76 -5.50 35.31
CA TRP A 16 -6.42 -5.36 34.72
C TRP A 16 -6.38 -4.42 33.50
N SER A 17 -7.52 -3.95 33.00
CA SER A 17 -7.60 -2.96 31.91
C SER A 17 -6.94 -1.62 32.28
N LEU A 18 -7.04 -1.18 33.54
CA LEU A 18 -6.42 0.06 34.01
C LEU A 18 -4.89 0.04 33.97
N HIS A 19 -4.27 -1.14 34.07
CA HIS A 19 -2.82 -1.32 34.01
C HIS A 19 -2.28 -1.39 32.56
N ARG A 20 -3.16 -1.48 31.55
CA ARG A 20 -2.79 -1.53 30.14
C ARG A 20 -2.87 -0.17 29.44
N LYS A 21 -3.17 0.91 30.17
CA LYS A 21 -3.37 2.26 29.62
C LYS A 21 -2.24 2.69 28.67
N GLY A 22 -0.98 2.43 29.00
CA GLY A 22 0.15 2.76 28.11
C GLY A 22 0.15 2.00 26.78
N PHE A 23 -0.22 0.71 26.79
CA PHE A 23 -0.34 -0.10 25.57
C PHE A 23 -1.55 0.33 24.74
N ASP A 24 -2.67 0.64 25.38
CA ASP A 24 -3.88 1.13 24.70
C ASP A 24 -3.64 2.52 24.09
N ASP A 25 -2.91 3.40 24.77
CA ASP A 25 -2.51 4.72 24.28
C ASP A 25 -1.56 4.60 23.07
N GLN A 26 -0.60 3.68 23.14
CA GLN A 26 0.30 3.38 22.03
C GLN A 26 -0.49 2.84 20.82
N GLN A 27 -1.47 1.96 21.01
CA GLN A 27 -2.34 1.50 19.92
C GLN A 27 -3.18 2.63 19.33
N ARG A 28 -3.74 3.51 20.16
CA ARG A 28 -4.48 4.68 19.68
C ARG A 28 -3.60 5.61 18.88
N HIS A 29 -2.37 5.85 19.33
CA HIS A 29 -1.39 6.63 18.58
C HIS A 29 -1.05 5.98 17.24
N GLN A 30 -0.74 4.68 17.22
CA GLN A 30 -0.48 3.93 15.99
C GLN A 30 -1.65 4.01 15.01
N LYS A 31 -2.89 3.89 15.48
CA LYS A 31 -4.09 4.05 14.64
C LYS A 31 -4.19 5.45 14.05
N LYS A 32 -3.97 6.50 14.84
CA LYS A 32 -3.97 7.89 14.34
C LYS A 32 -2.88 8.13 13.31
N VAL A 33 -1.68 7.58 13.53
CA VAL A 33 -0.58 7.65 12.55
C VAL A 33 -0.99 6.94 11.26
N GLN A 34 -1.54 5.73 11.34
CA GLN A 34 -2.04 5.00 10.16
C GLN A 34 -3.15 5.75 9.41
N GLU A 35 -4.08 6.37 10.13
CA GLU A 35 -5.13 7.20 9.53
C GLU A 35 -4.55 8.46 8.86
N ALA A 36 -3.59 9.13 9.51
CA ALA A 36 -2.91 10.29 8.94
C ALA A 36 -2.10 9.92 7.69
N ILE A 37 -1.40 8.78 7.70
CA ILE A 37 -0.73 8.21 6.54
C ILE A 37 -1.74 7.99 5.42
N LYS A 38 -2.87 7.33 5.71
CA LYS A 38 -3.89 7.01 4.70
C LYS A 38 -4.51 8.27 4.07
N ASN A 39 -4.76 9.30 4.87
CA ASN A 39 -5.35 10.55 4.40
C ASN A 39 -4.37 11.38 3.55
N ASN A 40 -3.08 11.37 3.91
CA ASN A 40 -2.03 12.14 3.22
C ASN A 40 -1.22 11.31 2.21
N LEU A 41 -1.58 10.03 2.01
CA LEU A 41 -0.84 9.09 1.16
C LEU A 41 -0.62 9.61 -0.27
N PRO A 42 -1.62 10.22 -0.95
CA PRO A 42 -1.44 10.74 -2.30
C PRO A 42 -0.35 11.81 -2.38
N ASP A 43 -0.21 12.64 -1.34
CA ASP A 43 0.76 13.74 -1.31
C ASP A 43 2.15 13.19 -0.95
N LEU A 44 2.23 12.31 0.05
CA LEU A 44 3.48 11.70 0.53
C LEU A 44 4.18 10.88 -0.55
N VAL A 45 3.45 10.07 -1.31
CA VAL A 45 3.98 9.26 -2.43
C VAL A 45 4.66 10.14 -3.49
N THR A 46 4.32 11.44 -3.53
CA THR A 46 4.78 12.37 -4.56
C THR A 46 5.76 13.40 -4.02
N GLU A 47 6.34 13.15 -2.85
CA GLU A 47 7.44 13.95 -2.31
C GLU A 47 8.78 13.58 -2.95
N GLU A 48 9.47 14.58 -3.46
CA GLU A 48 10.77 14.45 -4.15
C GLU A 48 11.87 13.86 -3.25
N SER A 49 11.78 14.14 -1.94
CA SER A 49 12.68 13.62 -0.91
C SER A 49 12.69 12.10 -0.85
N ILE A 50 11.52 11.47 -1.04
CA ILE A 50 11.39 10.02 -0.96
C ILE A 50 12.02 9.34 -2.19
N ILE A 51 11.83 9.92 -3.37
CA ILE A 51 12.26 9.33 -4.65
C ILE A 51 13.77 9.49 -4.85
N MET A 52 14.36 10.59 -4.37
CA MET A 52 15.80 10.84 -4.49
C MET A 52 16.64 10.24 -3.36
N SER A 53 16.00 9.62 -2.35
CA SER A 53 16.71 9.10 -1.18
C SER A 53 16.91 7.59 -1.21
N ASN A 54 18.06 7.16 -0.68
CA ASN A 54 18.51 5.76 -0.60
C ASN A 54 17.86 4.97 0.56
N GLY A 55 16.56 5.18 0.81
CA GLY A 55 15.73 4.32 1.67
C GLY A 55 15.97 4.40 3.18
N LYS A 56 16.69 5.42 3.68
CA LYS A 56 16.96 5.61 5.12
C LYS A 56 16.27 6.83 5.74
N ASP A 57 15.49 7.55 4.95
CA ASP A 57 14.89 8.80 5.41
C ASP A 57 13.55 8.57 6.11
N VAL A 58 13.32 9.41 7.11
CA VAL A 58 12.13 9.44 7.95
C VAL A 58 11.29 10.62 7.48
N VAL A 59 10.03 10.37 7.14
CA VAL A 59 9.10 11.41 6.65
C VAL A 59 8.30 11.93 7.84
N LYS A 60 8.19 13.25 7.97
CA LYS A 60 7.45 13.88 9.05
C LYS A 60 6.04 14.19 8.62
N ILE A 61 5.05 13.55 9.26
CA ILE A 61 3.63 13.75 8.97
C ILE A 61 2.99 14.52 10.13
N PRO A 62 2.33 15.66 9.86
CA PRO A 62 1.57 16.35 10.89
C PRO A 62 0.37 15.49 11.31
N ILE A 63 0.35 15.08 12.57
CA ILE A 63 -0.80 14.45 13.22
C ILE A 63 -1.56 15.49 14.04
N ARG A 64 -2.88 15.50 13.89
CA ARG A 64 -3.74 16.27 14.78
C ARG A 64 -3.70 15.63 16.16
N SER A 65 -3.06 16.32 17.10
CA SER A 65 -3.22 15.97 18.49
C SER A 65 -4.56 16.51 18.97
N LEU A 66 -5.25 15.72 19.78
CA LEU A 66 -6.31 16.25 20.60
C LEU A 66 -5.64 16.64 21.89
N ASP A 67 -5.65 17.93 22.21
CA ASP A 67 -5.24 18.39 23.52
C ASP A 67 -6.07 17.66 24.57
N GLU A 68 -5.40 17.19 25.62
CA GLU A 68 -6.10 16.69 26.79
C GLU A 68 -7.05 17.79 27.31
N TYR A 69 -8.27 17.39 27.68
CA TYR A 69 -9.21 18.32 28.30
C TYR A 69 -8.59 18.90 29.57
N LYS A 70 -8.17 20.16 29.49
CA LYS A 70 -7.70 20.92 30.65
C LYS A 70 -8.87 21.67 31.25
N ILE A 71 -9.06 21.52 32.55
CA ILE A 71 -9.96 22.38 33.31
C ILE A 71 -9.37 23.79 33.22
N ARG A 72 -10.04 24.66 32.45
CA ARG A 72 -9.72 26.08 32.43
C ARG A 72 -10.48 26.76 33.56
N TYR A 73 -9.76 27.51 34.37
CA TYR A 73 -10.42 28.36 35.37
C TYR A 73 -11.16 29.47 34.62
N ASN A 74 -12.47 29.55 34.85
CA ASN A 74 -13.22 30.72 34.43
C ASN A 74 -12.80 31.90 35.34
N TYR A 75 -12.29 32.97 34.74
CA TYR A 75 -11.88 34.18 35.46
C TYR A 75 -13.05 35.14 35.71
N ASP A 76 -14.25 34.82 35.21
CA ASP A 76 -15.44 35.59 35.52
C ASP A 76 -15.85 35.45 36.98
N LYS A 77 -16.27 36.57 37.56
CA LYS A 77 -16.67 36.67 38.97
C LYS A 77 -17.96 35.93 39.30
N ASN A 78 -18.69 35.42 38.32
CA ASN A 78 -19.93 34.70 38.50
C ASN A 78 -19.67 33.20 38.62
N LYS A 79 -19.93 32.63 39.81
CA LYS A 79 -19.89 31.19 40.05
C LYS A 79 -21.06 30.50 39.33
N HIS A 80 -20.88 30.10 38.08
CA HIS A 80 -21.76 29.14 37.43
C HIS A 80 -21.01 27.83 37.21
N VAL A 81 -21.66 26.73 37.53
CA VAL A 81 -21.22 25.37 37.17
C VAL A 81 -22.01 24.99 35.93
N GLY A 82 -21.33 24.62 34.84
CA GLY A 82 -22.00 24.09 33.66
C GLY A 82 -22.58 22.72 33.98
N GLN A 83 -23.89 22.65 34.22
CA GLN A 83 -24.62 21.40 34.42
C GLN A 83 -25.42 21.10 33.16
N GLY A 84 -25.20 19.92 32.56
CA GLY A 84 -26.00 19.45 31.43
C GLY A 84 -27.31 18.84 31.91
N ASP A 85 -28.34 18.88 31.06
CA ASP A 85 -29.71 18.40 31.38
C ASP A 85 -29.85 16.86 31.39
N GLY A 86 -28.74 16.11 31.30
CA GLY A 86 -28.72 14.65 31.48
C GLY A 86 -28.83 13.80 30.20
N ASP A 87 -29.20 14.39 29.06
CA ASP A 87 -29.36 13.69 27.77
C ASP A 87 -28.21 13.93 26.77
N SER A 88 -27.06 14.45 27.22
CA SER A 88 -25.96 14.86 26.34
C SER A 88 -25.18 13.68 25.76
N GLN A 89 -24.87 13.73 24.45
CA GLN A 89 -23.96 12.80 23.80
C GLN A 89 -22.51 13.32 23.80
N VAL A 90 -21.55 12.40 23.60
CA VAL A 90 -20.13 12.75 23.50
C VAL A 90 -19.93 13.66 22.28
N GLY A 91 -19.64 14.95 22.53
CA GLY A 91 -19.49 15.99 21.50
C GLY A 91 -20.42 17.20 21.68
N ASP A 92 -21.43 17.09 22.55
CA ASP A 92 -22.37 18.20 22.80
C ASP A 92 -21.76 19.32 23.64
N VAL A 93 -22.00 20.56 23.22
CA VAL A 93 -21.51 21.76 23.91
C VAL A 93 -22.55 22.20 24.96
N VAL A 94 -22.28 21.88 26.22
CA VAL A 94 -23.19 22.14 27.37
C VAL A 94 -23.31 23.64 27.69
N ALA A 95 -22.27 24.44 27.42
CA ALA A 95 -22.32 25.89 27.53
C ALA A 95 -21.27 26.54 26.61
N ARG A 96 -21.62 27.63 25.93
CA ARG A 96 -20.65 28.55 25.31
C ARG A 96 -20.60 29.81 26.13
N ASP A 97 -19.38 30.30 26.36
CA ASP A 97 -19.17 31.53 27.12
C ASP A 97 -19.79 32.72 26.37
N GLY A 98 -20.65 33.44 27.07
CA GLY A 98 -21.50 34.46 26.49
C GLY A 98 -20.75 35.79 26.34
N SER A 99 -20.41 36.15 25.10
CA SER A 99 -20.60 37.53 24.66
C SER A 99 -21.12 37.56 23.22
N ASP A 100 -22.39 37.92 23.08
CA ASP A 100 -23.03 38.32 21.83
C ASP A 100 -22.30 39.52 21.23
N LYS A 101 -21.23 39.29 20.46
CA LYS A 101 -20.78 40.26 19.46
C LYS A 101 -21.61 40.05 18.19
N LYS A 102 -22.64 40.88 18.05
CA LYS A 102 -23.36 41.12 16.79
C LYS A 102 -22.37 41.17 15.62
N GLN A 103 -22.56 40.24 14.69
CA GLN A 103 -21.86 40.18 13.41
C GLN A 103 -22.24 41.41 12.57
N GLY A 104 -21.34 42.40 12.50
CA GLY A 104 -21.37 43.42 11.45
C GLY A 104 -20.70 42.85 10.19
N PRO A 105 -21.19 43.15 8.97
CA PRO A 105 -20.62 42.62 7.73
C PRO A 105 -19.27 43.29 7.43
N GLY A 106 -18.18 42.67 7.89
CA GLY A 106 -16.80 43.08 7.63
C GLY A 106 -16.23 42.38 6.41
N LYS A 107 -16.03 43.14 5.33
CA LYS A 107 -15.15 42.81 4.20
C LYS A 107 -13.72 42.53 4.70
N GLY A 108 -13.11 41.44 4.22
CA GLY A 108 -11.67 41.24 4.21
C GLY A 108 -11.23 39.86 4.72
N GLN A 109 -10.41 39.17 3.91
CA GLN A 109 -9.59 38.04 4.37
C GLN A 109 -8.54 38.56 5.36
N GLY A 110 -8.94 38.72 6.62
CA GLY A 110 -8.02 38.87 7.74
C GLY A 110 -7.73 37.49 8.34
N ALA A 111 -6.49 37.26 8.76
CA ALA A 111 -6.12 36.05 9.51
C ALA A 111 -7.04 35.92 10.73
N GLY A 112 -7.68 34.75 10.89
CA GLY A 112 -8.60 34.51 11.99
C GLY A 112 -7.89 34.61 13.34
N ASP A 113 -8.55 35.23 14.31
CA ASP A 113 -8.08 35.43 15.69
C ASP A 113 -8.14 34.13 16.54
N GLN A 114 -8.30 32.98 15.89
CA GLN A 114 -8.26 31.67 16.53
C GLN A 114 -6.81 31.19 16.53
N ALA A 115 -6.30 30.83 17.71
CA ALA A 115 -5.01 30.15 17.81
C ALA A 115 -5.03 28.93 16.86
N GLY A 116 -4.00 28.83 16.01
CA GLY A 116 -3.85 27.67 15.12
C GLY A 116 -3.85 26.38 15.94
N GLU A 117 -4.41 25.31 15.39
CA GLU A 117 -4.34 23.99 16.03
C GLU A 117 -2.87 23.55 16.10
N ASP A 118 -2.40 23.13 17.29
CA ASP A 118 -1.06 22.59 17.46
C ASP A 118 -0.98 21.21 16.79
N TYR A 119 -0.19 21.10 15.73
CA TYR A 119 0.09 19.83 15.05
C TYR A 119 1.36 19.23 15.64
N TYR A 120 1.32 17.93 15.95
CA TYR A 120 2.53 17.18 16.30
C TYR A 120 3.08 16.54 15.04
N GLU A 121 4.39 16.63 14.82
CA GLU A 121 5.04 15.93 13.72
C GLU A 121 5.37 14.50 14.17
N ALA A 122 4.74 13.51 13.53
CA ALA A 122 5.09 12.12 13.70
C ALA A 122 6.13 11.72 12.64
N GLU A 123 7.20 11.08 13.09
CA GLU A 123 8.21 10.48 12.24
C GLU A 123 7.71 9.12 11.73
N VAL A 124 7.56 8.99 10.41
CA VAL A 124 7.07 7.79 9.74
C VAL A 124 8.15 7.21 8.86
N SER A 125 8.32 5.88 8.95
CA SER A 125 9.29 5.18 8.12
C SER A 125 8.77 4.94 6.72
N LEU A 126 9.68 4.84 5.76
CA LEU A 126 9.32 4.51 4.37
C LEU A 126 8.65 3.13 4.25
N MET A 127 9.01 2.18 5.13
CA MET A 127 8.39 0.85 5.19
C MET A 127 6.91 0.93 5.57
N ASP A 128 6.54 1.79 6.52
CA ASP A 128 5.14 1.97 6.92
C ASP A 128 4.30 2.57 5.76
N LEU A 129 4.89 3.48 4.99
CA LEU A 129 4.27 4.04 3.79
C LEU A 129 4.09 2.98 2.70
N GLU A 130 5.12 2.16 2.47
CA GLU A 130 5.07 1.04 1.53
C GLU A 130 3.99 0.02 1.92
N GLU A 131 3.91 -0.37 3.19
CA GLU A 131 2.90 -1.31 3.66
C GLU A 131 1.48 -0.75 3.43
N ALA A 132 1.26 0.52 3.78
CA ALA A 132 -0.03 1.17 3.58
C ALA A 132 -0.40 1.29 2.09
N LEU A 133 0.58 1.58 1.23
CA LEU A 133 0.39 1.71 -0.22
C LEU A 133 0.13 0.36 -0.89
N PHE A 134 0.99 -0.64 -0.64
CA PHE A 134 0.99 -1.92 -1.35
C PHE A 134 -0.15 -2.85 -0.93
N LYS A 135 -0.74 -2.62 0.25
CA LYS A 135 -1.93 -3.36 0.70
C LYS A 135 -3.10 -3.27 -0.29
N GLU A 136 -3.20 -2.17 -1.04
CA GLU A 136 -4.29 -1.94 -1.99
C GLU A 136 -3.92 -2.29 -3.45
N LEU A 137 -2.67 -2.72 -3.73
CA LEU A 137 -2.14 -2.92 -5.09
C LEU A 137 -1.87 -4.40 -5.40
N GLU A 138 -2.26 -4.86 -6.59
CA GLU A 138 -2.06 -6.21 -7.13
C GLU A 138 -1.83 -6.17 -8.64
N LEU A 139 -1.03 -7.11 -9.16
CA LEU A 139 -0.93 -7.32 -10.60
C LEU A 139 -2.28 -7.86 -11.13
N PRO A 140 -2.98 -7.11 -11.99
CA PRO A 140 -4.26 -7.56 -12.54
C PRO A 140 -4.05 -8.67 -13.56
N ASN A 141 -5.04 -9.55 -13.73
CA ASN A 141 -5.05 -10.60 -14.75
C ASN A 141 -3.80 -11.50 -14.71
N LEU A 142 -3.26 -11.78 -13.53
CA LEU A 142 -2.12 -12.67 -13.34
C LEU A 142 -2.59 -14.12 -13.60
N GLN A 143 -2.22 -14.65 -14.76
CA GLN A 143 -2.64 -16.00 -15.15
C GLN A 143 -1.64 -17.05 -14.70
N GLN A 144 -2.14 -18.21 -14.32
CA GLN A 144 -1.33 -19.41 -14.17
C GLN A 144 -0.85 -19.87 -15.55
N LYS A 145 0.41 -19.57 -15.85
CA LYS A 145 1.09 -19.94 -17.10
C LYS A 145 1.67 -21.36 -17.01
N GLU A 146 2.15 -21.89 -18.14
CA GLU A 146 2.74 -23.22 -18.18
C GLU A 146 3.85 -23.36 -17.13
N ARG A 147 3.81 -24.49 -16.42
CA ARG A 147 4.70 -24.78 -15.29
C ARG A 147 6.14 -24.75 -15.77
N ASP A 148 6.82 -23.66 -15.45
CA ASP A 148 8.26 -23.74 -15.34
C ASP A 148 8.59 -24.49 -14.05
N ASN A 149 9.57 -25.40 -14.10
CA ASN A 149 10.01 -26.17 -12.93
C ASN A 149 10.78 -25.25 -11.96
N ILE A 150 10.09 -24.32 -11.32
CA ILE A 150 10.67 -23.48 -10.26
C ILE A 150 9.93 -23.80 -8.97
N ILE A 151 10.72 -24.37 -8.06
CA ILE A 151 10.32 -24.86 -6.76
C ILE A 151 10.54 -23.68 -5.81
N HIS A 152 9.50 -22.87 -5.55
CA HIS A 152 9.54 -21.99 -4.38
C HIS A 152 9.33 -22.86 -3.14
N THR A 153 10.19 -22.68 -2.14
CA THR A 153 10.16 -23.42 -0.88
C THR A 153 9.56 -22.50 0.16
N ASP A 154 8.24 -22.51 0.30
CA ASP A 154 7.59 -21.78 1.38
C ASP A 154 7.59 -22.65 2.64
N ILE A 155 7.99 -22.06 3.77
CA ILE A 155 8.17 -22.73 5.05
C ILE A 155 6.91 -22.48 5.89
N GLU A 156 5.94 -23.39 5.81
CA GLU A 156 4.76 -23.32 6.68
C GLU A 156 4.94 -24.17 7.94
N PHE A 157 4.81 -23.54 9.11
CA PHE A 157 4.80 -24.21 10.42
C PHE A 157 3.44 -24.85 10.72
N ASN A 158 3.00 -25.78 9.86
CA ASN A 158 1.68 -26.41 9.96
C ASN A 158 1.73 -27.84 10.51
N ASP A 159 2.91 -28.46 10.64
CA ASP A 159 3.05 -29.86 11.04
C ASP A 159 3.45 -30.03 12.51
N ILE A 160 2.89 -31.07 13.13
CA ILE A 160 3.12 -31.37 14.54
C ILE A 160 3.63 -32.78 14.68
N ARG A 161 4.89 -32.89 15.10
CA ARG A 161 5.55 -34.16 15.30
C ARG A 161 5.75 -34.46 16.78
N LYS A 162 5.85 -35.74 17.10
CA LYS A 162 6.18 -36.22 18.46
C LYS A 162 7.65 -36.03 18.81
N THR A 163 8.49 -35.77 17.80
CA THR A 163 9.94 -35.61 17.92
C THR A 163 10.37 -34.41 17.09
N GLY A 164 11.24 -33.55 17.64
CA GLY A 164 11.74 -32.36 16.96
C GLY A 164 12.75 -31.60 17.81
N LEU A 165 13.20 -30.43 17.35
CA LEU A 165 14.13 -29.58 18.09
C LEU A 165 13.47 -29.03 19.35
N THR A 166 14.17 -29.06 20.49
CA THR A 166 13.66 -28.59 21.80
C THR A 166 13.18 -27.14 21.80
N GLY A 167 13.74 -26.28 20.94
CA GLY A 167 13.28 -24.89 20.76
C GLY A 167 11.86 -24.76 20.20
N ASN A 168 11.37 -25.74 19.45
CA ASN A 168 10.08 -25.68 18.75
C ASN A 168 8.95 -26.43 19.48
N ILE A 169 9.10 -26.69 20.78
CA ILE A 169 8.05 -27.36 21.56
C ILE A 169 6.79 -26.47 21.62
N ASP A 170 5.67 -27.01 21.14
CA ASP A 170 4.36 -26.41 21.36
C ASP A 170 3.94 -26.68 22.81
N LYS A 171 4.23 -25.71 23.69
CA LYS A 171 3.95 -25.80 25.13
C LYS A 171 2.47 -26.08 25.40
N LYS A 172 1.56 -25.40 24.68
CA LYS A 172 0.11 -25.53 24.89
C LYS A 172 -0.37 -26.92 24.51
N ARG A 173 0.01 -27.42 23.34
CA ARG A 173 -0.39 -28.76 22.88
C ARG A 173 0.27 -29.88 23.67
N THR A 174 1.52 -29.70 24.08
CA THR A 174 2.26 -30.64 24.95
C THR A 174 1.56 -30.78 26.30
N MET A 175 1.26 -29.65 26.94
CA MET A 175 0.54 -29.60 28.22
C MET A 175 -0.86 -30.21 28.10
N MET A 176 -1.57 -29.94 27.00
CA MET A 176 -2.87 -30.54 26.74
C MET A 176 -2.81 -32.06 26.49
N SER A 177 -1.74 -32.56 25.86
CA SER A 177 -1.51 -34.00 25.68
C SER A 177 -1.31 -34.69 27.04
N ALA A 178 -0.44 -34.11 27.89
CA ALA A 178 -0.20 -34.62 29.23
C ALA A 178 -1.48 -34.61 30.07
N PHE A 179 -2.28 -33.53 29.99
CA PHE A 179 -3.57 -33.46 30.66
C PHE A 179 -4.53 -34.56 30.21
N LYS A 180 -4.67 -34.79 28.90
CA LYS A 180 -5.53 -35.85 28.36
C LYS A 180 -5.09 -37.23 28.83
N ARG A 181 -3.79 -37.53 28.81
CA ARG A 181 -3.24 -38.81 29.28
C ARG A 181 -3.46 -39.00 30.78
N ASN A 182 -3.18 -37.98 31.59
CA ASN A 182 -3.38 -38.03 33.04
C ASN A 182 -4.86 -38.11 33.42
N ALA A 183 -5.75 -37.47 32.65
CA ALA A 183 -7.19 -37.60 32.81
C ALA A 183 -7.67 -39.03 32.52
N MET A 184 -7.11 -39.71 31.50
CA MET A 184 -7.42 -41.13 31.24
C MET A 184 -6.99 -42.06 32.38
N THR A 185 -5.93 -41.72 33.11
CA THR A 185 -5.46 -42.47 34.28
C THR A 185 -6.16 -42.05 35.59
N GLY A 186 -7.20 -41.20 35.50
CA GLY A 186 -8.06 -40.83 36.62
C GLY A 186 -7.59 -39.62 37.44
N LYS A 187 -6.51 -38.95 37.04
CA LYS A 187 -6.00 -37.73 37.71
C LYS A 187 -5.80 -36.60 36.70
N PRO A 188 -6.82 -35.78 36.40
CA PRO A 188 -6.68 -34.67 35.46
C PRO A 188 -5.67 -33.64 35.98
N SER A 189 -4.45 -33.70 35.46
CA SER A 189 -3.32 -32.85 35.86
C SER A 189 -2.40 -32.61 34.66
N PHE A 190 -1.75 -31.45 34.61
CA PHE A 190 -0.75 -31.12 33.60
C PHE A 190 0.61 -31.77 33.84
N TYR A 191 0.81 -32.35 35.02
CA TYR A 191 2.05 -33.02 35.45
C TYR A 191 1.75 -34.43 35.98
N PRO A 192 2.63 -35.43 35.78
CA PRO A 192 3.91 -35.39 35.05
C PRO A 192 3.73 -35.29 33.53
N ILE A 193 4.71 -34.68 32.84
CA ILE A 193 4.83 -34.65 31.38
C ILE A 193 5.85 -35.71 30.98
N TYR A 194 5.47 -36.64 30.11
CA TYR A 194 6.39 -37.65 29.58
C TYR A 194 6.86 -37.30 28.16
N PRO A 195 7.95 -37.91 27.67
CA PRO A 195 8.44 -37.67 26.31
C PRO A 195 7.40 -37.89 25.20
N GLU A 196 6.44 -38.81 25.42
CA GLU A 196 5.33 -39.10 24.52
C GLU A 196 4.27 -37.96 24.39
N ASP A 197 4.21 -37.09 25.40
CA ASP A 197 3.33 -35.92 25.42
C ASP A 197 3.91 -34.74 24.63
N LEU A 198 5.22 -34.76 24.35
CA LEU A 198 5.91 -33.67 23.65
C LEU A 198 5.37 -33.53 22.23
N LYS A 199 4.99 -32.28 21.89
CA LYS A 199 4.57 -31.87 20.56
C LYS A 199 5.50 -30.78 20.06
N TYR A 200 6.06 -30.99 18.88
CA TYR A 200 6.99 -30.07 18.25
C TYR A 200 6.34 -29.46 17.02
N LYS A 201 6.46 -28.14 16.87
CA LYS A 201 6.13 -27.45 15.63
C LYS A 201 7.24 -27.72 14.61
N THR A 202 6.87 -28.35 13.53
CA THR A 202 7.75 -28.62 12.39
C THR A 202 7.27 -27.79 11.22
N TRP A 203 8.20 -27.45 10.34
CA TRP A 203 7.87 -26.89 9.05
C TRP A 203 7.89 -27.99 8.00
N ASN A 204 7.01 -27.86 7.02
CA ASN A 204 7.10 -28.61 5.78
C ASN A 204 7.29 -27.63 4.64
N ASP A 205 8.12 -28.01 3.70
CA ASP A 205 8.35 -27.27 2.48
C ASP A 205 7.16 -27.50 1.54
N ILE A 206 6.36 -26.47 1.29
CA ILE A 206 5.28 -26.53 0.31
C ILE A 206 5.77 -25.86 -0.97
N THR A 207 5.66 -26.59 -2.08
CA THR A 207 5.93 -26.04 -3.40
C THR A 207 4.71 -25.28 -3.89
N LYS A 208 4.75 -23.96 -3.79
CA LYS A 208 3.74 -23.08 -4.39
C LYS A 208 4.18 -22.75 -5.82
N PRO A 209 3.42 -23.16 -6.86
CA PRO A 209 3.74 -22.77 -8.22
C PRO A 209 3.40 -21.29 -8.41
N GLU A 210 4.41 -20.44 -8.50
CA GLU A 210 4.22 -19.04 -8.88
C GLU A 210 4.31 -18.85 -10.39
N SER A 211 3.50 -17.92 -10.90
CA SER A 211 3.50 -17.55 -12.31
C SER A 211 4.49 -16.44 -12.54
N LYS A 212 5.41 -16.64 -13.49
CA LYS A 212 6.37 -15.59 -13.87
C LYS A 212 5.63 -14.41 -14.47
N ALA A 213 6.10 -13.22 -14.16
CA ALA A 213 5.69 -12.02 -14.87
C ALA A 213 6.90 -11.16 -15.22
N VAL A 214 6.77 -10.44 -16.33
CA VAL A 214 7.71 -9.42 -16.75
C VAL A 214 6.97 -8.10 -16.89
N VAL A 215 7.54 -7.06 -16.30
CA VAL A 215 7.06 -5.70 -16.41
C VAL A 215 8.02 -4.91 -17.30
N LEU A 216 7.50 -4.42 -18.43
CA LEU A 216 8.28 -3.59 -19.36
C LEU A 216 8.01 -2.12 -19.03
N ALA A 217 8.95 -1.49 -18.33
CA ALA A 217 8.88 -0.10 -17.93
C ALA A 217 9.42 0.80 -19.04
N MET A 218 8.53 1.45 -19.78
CA MET A 218 8.85 2.30 -20.91
C MET A 218 8.67 3.78 -20.55
N MET A 219 9.74 4.56 -20.65
CA MET A 219 9.70 6.00 -20.38
C MET A 219 10.26 6.77 -21.58
N ASP A 220 9.52 7.80 -21.96
CA ASP A 220 9.96 8.79 -22.91
C ASP A 220 11.02 9.71 -22.27
N THR A 221 12.15 9.90 -22.94
CA THR A 221 13.27 10.74 -22.51
C THR A 221 13.46 11.93 -23.43
N SER A 222 12.50 12.22 -24.29
CA SER A 222 12.53 13.33 -25.25
C SER A 222 12.63 14.71 -24.60
N GLY A 223 12.83 15.71 -25.47
CA GLY A 223 12.92 17.11 -25.08
C GLY A 223 11.59 17.74 -24.68
N SER A 224 10.45 17.17 -25.09
CA SER A 224 9.13 17.69 -24.71
C SER A 224 8.78 17.36 -23.25
N MET A 225 9.37 16.27 -22.72
CA MET A 225 9.30 15.94 -21.31
C MET A 225 10.21 16.83 -20.46
N GLY A 226 9.59 17.81 -19.81
CA GLY A 226 10.21 18.71 -18.86
C GLY A 226 10.58 18.03 -17.53
N VAL A 227 11.08 18.85 -16.59
CA VAL A 227 11.48 18.38 -15.25
C VAL A 227 10.29 17.78 -14.50
N TRP A 228 9.12 18.42 -14.59
CA TRP A 228 7.92 17.96 -13.90
C TRP A 228 7.37 16.67 -14.52
N GLU A 229 7.33 16.56 -15.85
CA GLU A 229 6.86 15.36 -16.53
C GLU A 229 7.75 14.14 -16.24
N LYS A 230 9.07 14.34 -16.28
CA LYS A 230 10.06 13.31 -15.90
C LYS A 230 9.93 12.93 -14.42
N TYR A 231 9.72 13.91 -13.55
CA TYR A 231 9.50 13.67 -12.13
C TYR A 231 8.31 12.75 -11.88
N MET A 232 7.16 13.04 -12.49
CA MET A 232 5.94 12.24 -12.34
C MET A 232 6.11 10.80 -12.84
N ALA A 233 6.74 10.62 -14.01
CA ALA A 233 7.01 9.30 -14.55
C ALA A 233 7.99 8.51 -13.67
N ARG A 234 9.09 9.12 -13.22
CA ARG A 234 10.05 8.50 -12.31
C ARG A 234 9.43 8.14 -10.96
N SER A 235 8.58 9.01 -10.41
CA SER A 235 7.83 8.74 -9.19
C SER A 235 7.00 7.47 -9.33
N PHE A 236 6.23 7.36 -10.42
CA PHE A 236 5.43 6.17 -10.69
C PHE A 236 6.28 4.90 -10.78
N PHE A 237 7.35 4.92 -11.59
CA PHE A 237 8.20 3.75 -11.78
C PHE A 237 8.96 3.36 -10.52
N PHE A 238 9.37 4.31 -9.69
CA PHE A 238 10.01 4.06 -8.40
C PHE A 238 9.09 3.30 -7.43
N TRP A 239 7.83 3.73 -7.31
CA TRP A 239 6.87 3.04 -6.46
C TRP A 239 6.46 1.69 -7.04
N MET A 240 6.34 1.60 -8.36
CA MET A 240 6.06 0.34 -9.04
C MET A 240 7.18 -0.69 -8.82
N THR A 241 8.45 -0.31 -8.96
CA THR A 241 9.56 -1.26 -8.80
C THR A 241 9.64 -1.79 -7.37
N ARG A 242 9.43 -0.92 -6.37
CA ARG A 242 9.35 -1.31 -4.97
C ARG A 242 8.15 -2.22 -4.69
N PHE A 243 6.98 -1.83 -5.18
CA PHE A 243 5.76 -2.63 -5.06
C PHE A 243 5.98 -4.06 -5.57
N LEU A 244 6.52 -4.19 -6.79
CA LEU A 244 6.72 -5.49 -7.42
C LEU A 244 7.75 -6.33 -6.68
N ARG A 245 8.88 -5.74 -6.26
CA ARG A 245 9.94 -6.45 -5.50
C ARG A 245 9.48 -6.88 -4.10
N THR A 246 8.61 -6.11 -3.47
CA THR A 246 8.10 -6.43 -2.13
C THR A 246 7.01 -7.50 -2.16
N LYS A 247 6.13 -7.48 -3.18
CA LYS A 247 4.96 -8.38 -3.25
C LYS A 247 5.23 -9.67 -4.04
N TYR A 248 6.16 -9.66 -4.99
CA TYR A 248 6.40 -10.78 -5.88
C TYR A 248 7.89 -11.09 -6.04
N GLU A 249 8.29 -12.33 -5.77
CA GLU A 249 9.69 -12.75 -5.88
C GLU A 249 10.11 -13.06 -7.33
N THR A 250 9.16 -13.49 -8.15
CA THR A 250 9.40 -14.03 -9.50
C THR A 250 9.15 -13.02 -10.64
N VAL A 251 9.06 -11.73 -10.32
CA VAL A 251 8.81 -10.65 -11.30
C VAL A 251 10.12 -10.06 -11.80
N GLU A 252 10.31 -10.08 -13.12
CA GLU A 252 11.40 -9.38 -13.80
C GLU A 252 10.94 -7.99 -14.27
N ILE A 253 11.81 -6.98 -14.16
CA ILE A 253 11.53 -5.61 -14.61
C ILE A 253 12.60 -5.23 -15.64
N GLU A 254 12.16 -4.85 -16.83
CA GLU A 254 13.03 -4.37 -17.90
C GLU A 254 12.74 -2.90 -18.17
N PHE A 255 13.77 -2.07 -18.07
CA PHE A 255 13.66 -0.62 -18.26
C PHE A 255 14.04 -0.25 -19.69
N ILE A 256 13.14 0.45 -20.37
CA ILE A 256 13.32 0.88 -21.76
C ILE A 256 13.14 2.39 -21.81
N ALA A 257 14.21 3.09 -22.14
CA ALA A 257 14.17 4.53 -22.41
C ALA A 257 14.06 4.74 -23.93
N HIS A 258 13.27 5.72 -24.35
CA HIS A 258 13.15 6.06 -25.77
C HIS A 258 13.06 7.56 -26.02
N HIS A 259 13.63 7.97 -27.14
CA HIS A 259 13.46 9.29 -27.74
C HIS A 259 13.16 9.06 -29.23
N THR A 260 14.16 9.20 -30.10
CA THR A 260 14.10 8.74 -31.50
C THR A 260 14.40 7.26 -31.64
N GLU A 261 15.22 6.72 -30.74
CA GLU A 261 15.57 5.30 -30.65
C GLU A 261 15.24 4.78 -29.26
N ALA A 262 14.85 3.51 -29.17
CA ALA A 262 14.58 2.84 -27.90
C ALA A 262 15.75 1.93 -27.52
N ARG A 263 16.15 1.98 -26.24
CA ARG A 263 17.24 1.18 -25.69
C ARG A 263 16.83 0.60 -24.35
N VAL A 264 17.26 -0.63 -24.09
CA VAL A 264 17.19 -1.23 -22.75
C VAL A 264 18.29 -0.61 -21.92
N VAL A 265 17.93 -0.11 -20.74
CA VAL A 265 18.83 0.62 -19.84
C VAL A 265 18.81 -0.01 -18.46
N SER A 266 19.84 0.29 -17.67
CA SER A 266 19.86 -0.09 -16.26
C SER A 266 18.84 0.73 -15.46
N GLU A 267 18.47 0.25 -14.26
CA GLU A 267 17.61 1.00 -13.33
C GLU A 267 18.22 2.38 -13.00
N GLU A 268 19.54 2.41 -12.75
CA GLU A 268 20.26 3.66 -12.44
C GLU A 268 20.20 4.66 -13.61
N ASP A 269 20.45 4.19 -14.83
CA ASP A 269 20.37 5.03 -16.03
C ASP A 269 18.95 5.52 -16.28
N PHE A 270 17.95 4.68 -16.05
CA PHE A 270 16.54 5.04 -16.23
C PHE A 270 16.14 6.22 -15.33
N PHE A 271 16.58 6.24 -14.07
CA PHE A 271 16.24 7.30 -13.12
C PHE A 271 17.18 8.52 -13.17
N SER A 272 18.41 8.39 -13.66
CA SER A 272 19.41 9.47 -13.64
C SER A 272 19.59 10.18 -14.98
N LYS A 273 19.39 9.49 -16.10
CA LYS A 273 19.78 10.00 -17.42
C LYS A 273 18.81 11.07 -17.92
N GLY A 274 19.37 12.17 -18.42
CA GLY A 274 18.65 13.19 -19.16
C GLY A 274 18.99 13.09 -20.63
N GLU A 275 18.01 12.80 -21.48
CA GLU A 275 18.17 12.87 -22.93
C GLU A 275 17.34 14.04 -23.48
N SER A 276 17.72 14.51 -24.66
CA SER A 276 17.05 15.57 -25.40
C SER A 276 16.98 15.14 -26.86
N GLY A 277 15.80 15.31 -27.48
CA GLY A 277 15.54 14.83 -28.82
C GLY A 277 14.05 14.85 -29.14
N GLY A 278 13.70 14.53 -30.39
CA GLY A 278 12.31 14.29 -30.78
C GLY A 278 11.81 12.92 -30.32
N THR A 279 10.50 12.72 -30.39
CA THR A 279 9.83 11.50 -29.92
C THR A 279 9.34 10.65 -31.09
N ILE A 280 9.75 9.38 -31.12
CA ILE A 280 9.24 8.35 -32.03
C ILE A 280 8.82 7.14 -31.18
N CYS A 281 7.55 7.12 -30.76
CA CYS A 281 7.03 6.07 -29.88
C CYS A 281 7.02 4.68 -30.52
N SER A 282 7.00 4.54 -31.85
CA SER A 282 7.05 3.21 -32.47
C SER A 282 8.38 2.49 -32.20
N SER A 283 9.44 3.23 -31.85
CA SER A 283 10.74 2.64 -31.51
C SER A 283 10.64 1.78 -30.25
N VAL A 284 9.95 2.26 -29.20
CA VAL A 284 9.84 1.55 -27.92
C VAL A 284 8.98 0.30 -28.03
N TYR A 285 7.89 0.36 -28.81
CA TYR A 285 7.04 -0.80 -29.03
C TYR A 285 7.72 -1.87 -29.88
N ARG A 286 8.52 -1.46 -30.88
CA ARG A 286 9.33 -2.42 -31.64
C ARG A 286 10.33 -3.13 -30.74
N LYS A 287 11.05 -2.38 -29.90
CA LYS A 287 12.04 -2.97 -28.98
C LYS A 287 11.38 -3.87 -27.94
N SER A 288 10.18 -3.51 -27.47
CA SER A 288 9.39 -4.34 -26.56
C SER A 288 8.99 -5.67 -27.20
N LEU A 289 8.53 -5.66 -28.45
CA LEU A 289 8.20 -6.89 -29.18
C LEU A 289 9.43 -7.78 -29.39
N GLU A 290 10.57 -7.19 -29.73
CA GLU A 290 11.85 -7.89 -29.87
C GLU A 290 12.24 -8.60 -28.55
N LEU A 291 12.17 -7.90 -27.41
CA LEU A 291 12.44 -8.49 -26.10
C LEU A 291 11.46 -9.61 -25.73
N ILE A 292 10.19 -9.44 -26.05
CA ILE A 292 9.17 -10.46 -25.81
C ILE A 292 9.50 -11.73 -26.62
N ASP A 293 9.88 -11.58 -27.89
CA ASP A 293 10.16 -12.72 -28.76
C ASP A 293 11.49 -13.41 -28.44
N GLU A 294 12.50 -12.66 -27.97
CA GLU A 294 13.82 -13.22 -27.62
C GLU A 294 13.88 -13.84 -26.22
N LYS A 295 13.31 -13.16 -25.21
CA LYS A 295 13.51 -13.51 -23.79
C LYS A 295 12.23 -13.94 -23.09
N TYR A 296 11.07 -13.38 -23.45
CA TYR A 296 9.83 -13.51 -22.66
C TYR A 296 8.68 -14.16 -23.43
N ASN A 297 8.74 -15.48 -23.57
CA ASN A 297 7.68 -16.23 -24.24
C ASN A 297 6.31 -16.04 -23.51
N PRO A 298 5.25 -15.55 -24.19
CA PRO A 298 3.92 -15.32 -23.60
C PRO A 298 3.22 -16.56 -23.03
N ALA A 299 3.65 -17.77 -23.41
CA ALA A 299 3.15 -19.02 -22.84
C ALA A 299 3.64 -19.26 -21.40
N ARG A 300 4.82 -18.71 -21.04
CA ARG A 300 5.49 -18.89 -19.75
C ARG A 300 5.49 -17.64 -18.87
N TYR A 301 5.45 -16.46 -19.48
CA TYR A 301 5.49 -15.18 -18.78
C TYR A 301 4.18 -14.42 -18.94
N ASN A 302 3.69 -13.83 -17.87
CA ASN A 302 2.68 -12.77 -17.91
C ASN A 302 3.37 -11.45 -18.24
N ILE A 303 2.94 -10.75 -19.29
CA ILE A 303 3.65 -9.57 -19.79
C ILE A 303 2.81 -8.32 -19.53
N TYR A 304 3.44 -7.32 -18.91
CA TYR A 304 2.81 -6.06 -18.52
C TYR A 304 3.64 -4.86 -19.02
N PRO A 305 3.31 -4.30 -20.19
CA PRO A 305 3.96 -3.09 -20.69
C PRO A 305 3.33 -1.83 -20.08
N PHE A 306 4.17 -0.98 -19.50
CA PHE A 306 3.81 0.33 -18.94
C PHE A 306 4.55 1.41 -19.69
N HIS A 307 3.84 2.28 -20.40
CA HIS A 307 4.43 3.37 -21.15
C HIS A 307 4.01 4.73 -20.60
N PHE A 308 4.99 5.56 -20.24
CA PHE A 308 4.78 6.95 -19.84
C PHE A 308 5.40 7.91 -20.86
N SER A 309 4.60 8.87 -21.32
CA SER A 309 4.99 9.97 -22.23
C SER A 309 4.13 11.21 -21.95
N ASP A 310 4.51 12.36 -22.48
CA ASP A 310 3.74 13.60 -22.42
C ASP A 310 2.66 13.72 -23.51
N GLY A 311 2.57 12.72 -24.39
CA GLY A 311 1.56 12.66 -25.44
C GLY A 311 1.98 13.29 -26.77
N ASP A 312 3.21 13.81 -26.86
CA ASP A 312 3.76 14.34 -28.12
C ASP A 312 4.47 13.23 -28.91
N ASN A 313 4.10 13.09 -30.18
CA ASN A 313 4.70 12.13 -31.09
C ASN A 313 4.57 12.62 -32.52
N LEU A 314 5.51 12.18 -33.36
CA LEU A 314 5.47 12.48 -34.78
C LEU A 314 4.19 11.91 -35.42
N THR A 315 3.37 12.78 -36.03
CA THR A 315 2.07 12.39 -36.61
C THR A 315 2.15 11.22 -37.61
N SER A 316 3.25 11.15 -38.38
CA SER A 316 3.49 10.06 -39.34
C SER A 316 3.71 8.70 -38.67
N ASP A 317 4.10 8.67 -37.40
CA ASP A 317 4.40 7.46 -36.63
C ASP A 317 3.17 6.89 -35.90
N ASN A 318 2.14 7.72 -35.67
CA ASN A 318 0.95 7.34 -34.89
C ASN A 318 0.24 6.08 -35.44
N ALA A 319 0.10 5.96 -36.75
CA ALA A 319 -0.51 4.78 -37.38
C ALA A 319 0.30 3.50 -37.10
N ARG A 320 1.63 3.62 -37.05
CA ARG A 320 2.53 2.51 -36.72
C ARG A 320 2.45 2.17 -35.24
N CYS A 321 2.39 3.16 -34.34
CA CYS A 321 2.20 2.95 -32.91
C CYS A 321 0.96 2.12 -32.61
N VAL A 322 -0.20 2.50 -33.18
CA VAL A 322 -1.46 1.76 -32.95
C VAL A 322 -1.33 0.30 -33.40
N LYS A 323 -0.71 0.05 -34.56
CA LYS A 323 -0.47 -1.31 -35.04
C LYS A 323 0.41 -2.11 -34.08
N LEU A 324 1.52 -1.54 -33.62
CA LEU A 324 2.45 -2.22 -32.72
C LEU A 324 1.83 -2.47 -31.33
N VAL A 325 1.06 -1.51 -30.80
CA VAL A 325 0.32 -1.69 -29.54
C VAL A 325 -0.67 -2.86 -29.67
N ASN A 326 -1.42 -2.94 -30.78
CA ASN A 326 -2.30 -4.09 -31.04
C ASN A 326 -1.54 -5.43 -31.11
N ASP A 327 -0.34 -5.44 -31.66
CA ASP A 327 0.49 -6.65 -31.71
C ASP A 327 1.05 -7.03 -30.32
N ILE A 328 1.40 -6.04 -29.49
CA ILE A 328 1.79 -6.26 -28.10
C ILE A 328 0.61 -6.79 -27.28
N MET A 329 -0.59 -6.22 -27.42
CA MET A 329 -1.79 -6.65 -26.66
C MET A 329 -2.22 -8.09 -26.92
N LYS A 330 -1.89 -8.65 -28.09
CA LYS A 330 -2.10 -10.08 -28.38
C LYS A 330 -1.22 -10.98 -27.50
N LYS A 331 -0.04 -10.51 -27.11
CA LYS A 331 0.95 -11.24 -26.31
C LYS A 331 0.91 -10.84 -24.82
N ALA A 332 0.46 -9.64 -24.51
CA ALA A 332 0.39 -9.09 -23.16
C ALA A 332 -0.93 -9.40 -22.43
N ASN A 333 -0.84 -9.39 -21.11
CA ASN A 333 -2.00 -9.53 -20.22
C ASN A 333 -2.74 -8.19 -20.08
N LEU A 334 -1.99 -7.10 -19.99
CA LEU A 334 -2.50 -5.74 -19.87
C LEU A 334 -1.47 -4.78 -20.48
N PHE A 335 -1.93 -3.75 -21.17
CA PHE A 335 -1.11 -2.65 -21.65
C PHE A 335 -1.55 -1.36 -20.97
N CYS A 336 -0.62 -0.68 -20.31
CA CYS A 336 -0.88 0.55 -19.55
C CYS A 336 -0.19 1.75 -20.19
N TYR A 337 -0.94 2.81 -20.42
CA TYR A 337 -0.43 4.09 -20.93
C TYR A 337 -0.69 5.24 -19.94
N GLY A 338 0.39 5.83 -19.41
CA GLY A 338 0.36 7.04 -18.61
C GLY A 338 0.69 8.26 -19.46
N GLU A 339 -0.25 9.19 -19.59
CA GLU A 339 0.05 10.49 -20.20
C GLU A 339 0.29 11.54 -19.13
N VAL A 340 1.44 12.20 -19.16
CA VAL A 340 1.74 13.28 -18.22
C VAL A 340 1.44 14.62 -18.87
N ASN A 341 0.31 15.22 -18.50
CA ASN A 341 -0.24 16.39 -19.20
C ASN A 341 -0.85 17.40 -18.23
N GLN A 342 0.01 18.22 -17.61
CA GLN A 342 -0.38 19.23 -16.63
C GLN A 342 -1.32 20.31 -17.22
N TYR A 343 -1.06 20.72 -18.46
CA TYR A 343 -1.71 21.87 -19.10
C TYR A 343 -2.81 21.48 -20.08
N ASN A 344 -3.24 20.21 -20.08
CA ASN A 344 -4.24 19.68 -21.01
C ASN A 344 -3.92 20.01 -22.49
N ARG A 345 -2.64 19.86 -22.85
CA ARG A 345 -2.13 20.03 -24.21
C ARG A 345 -2.79 19.02 -25.13
N HIS A 346 -2.91 19.36 -26.41
CA HIS A 346 -3.47 18.44 -27.39
C HIS A 346 -2.50 17.27 -27.63
N SER A 347 -2.85 16.09 -27.13
CA SER A 347 -2.08 14.86 -27.32
C SER A 347 -2.39 14.19 -28.65
N THR A 348 -1.36 14.00 -29.47
CA THR A 348 -1.48 13.31 -30.76
C THR A 348 -1.61 11.80 -30.55
N LEU A 349 -0.90 11.26 -29.55
CA LEU A 349 -0.94 9.84 -29.18
C LEU A 349 -2.29 9.43 -28.60
N MET A 350 -2.83 10.18 -27.64
CA MET A 350 -4.12 9.84 -27.03
C MET A 350 -5.24 9.86 -28.06
N SER A 351 -5.19 10.83 -28.99
CA SER A 351 -6.14 10.88 -30.10
C SER A 351 -6.05 9.64 -31.00
N ALA A 352 -4.85 9.08 -31.19
CA ALA A 352 -4.67 7.82 -31.90
C ALA A 352 -5.16 6.60 -31.09
N TYR A 353 -4.89 6.58 -29.78
CA TYR A 353 -5.30 5.47 -28.89
C TYR A 353 -6.78 5.43 -28.57
N LYS A 354 -7.53 6.54 -28.70
CA LYS A 354 -9.00 6.52 -28.60
C LYS A 354 -9.68 5.53 -29.55
N ASN A 355 -9.01 5.16 -30.64
CA ASN A 355 -9.52 4.17 -31.59
C ASN A 355 -9.26 2.72 -31.16
N VAL A 356 -8.42 2.49 -30.15
CA VAL A 356 -8.15 1.18 -29.58
C VAL A 356 -9.27 0.83 -28.60
N LYS A 357 -10.13 -0.11 -28.98
CA LYS A 357 -11.26 -0.59 -28.17
C LYS A 357 -10.99 -2.01 -27.66
N ASP A 358 -9.92 -2.16 -26.88
CA ASP A 358 -9.54 -3.42 -26.26
C ASP A 358 -9.62 -3.27 -24.73
N GLU A 359 -10.20 -4.25 -24.04
CA GLU A 359 -10.33 -4.27 -22.58
C GLU A 359 -8.96 -4.33 -21.89
N LYS A 360 -7.94 -4.86 -22.57
CA LYS A 360 -6.56 -4.92 -22.08
C LYS A 360 -5.84 -3.57 -22.12
N PHE A 361 -6.39 -2.57 -22.81
CA PHE A 361 -5.78 -1.24 -22.90
C PHE A 361 -6.30 -0.35 -21.77
N LYS A 362 -5.44 -0.01 -20.81
CA LYS A 362 -5.73 0.95 -19.75
C LYS A 362 -4.90 2.20 -19.94
N TYR A 363 -5.50 3.36 -19.72
CA TYR A 363 -4.78 4.62 -19.74
C TYR A 363 -5.16 5.51 -18.55
N TYR A 364 -4.25 6.39 -18.15
CA TYR A 364 -4.49 7.40 -17.13
C TYR A 364 -3.75 8.69 -17.50
N ILE A 365 -4.38 9.85 -17.25
CA ILE A 365 -3.79 11.16 -17.54
C ILE A 365 -3.42 11.81 -16.20
N LEU A 366 -2.13 12.08 -16.00
CA LEU A 366 -1.59 12.70 -14.80
C LEU A 366 -1.52 14.22 -14.99
N LYS A 367 -2.24 14.96 -14.14
CA LYS A 367 -2.32 16.42 -14.16
C LYS A 367 -1.73 17.06 -12.91
N GLN A 368 -1.84 16.39 -11.77
CA GLN A 368 -1.37 16.84 -10.46
C GLN A 368 -0.45 15.81 -9.85
N LYS A 369 0.34 16.19 -8.83
CA LYS A 369 1.26 15.27 -8.16
C LYS A 369 0.51 14.04 -7.61
N SER A 370 -0.59 14.25 -6.89
CA SER A 370 -1.44 13.20 -6.31
C SER A 370 -2.00 12.18 -7.32
N ASP A 371 -1.99 12.48 -8.62
CA ASP A 371 -2.40 11.56 -9.67
C ASP A 371 -1.48 10.34 -9.81
N VAL A 372 -0.21 10.39 -9.37
CA VAL A 372 0.67 9.21 -9.38
C VAL A 372 0.06 8.07 -8.57
N PHE A 373 -0.47 8.39 -7.38
CA PHE A 373 -1.11 7.42 -6.52
C PHE A 373 -2.40 6.85 -7.14
N GLN A 374 -3.19 7.70 -7.78
CA GLN A 374 -4.41 7.26 -8.47
C GLN A 374 -4.09 6.42 -9.71
N ALA A 375 -3.01 6.73 -10.44
CA ALA A 375 -2.53 5.95 -11.57
C ALA A 375 -2.06 4.56 -11.12
N LEU A 376 -1.28 4.46 -10.04
CA LEU A 376 -0.89 3.18 -9.43
C LEU A 376 -2.11 2.35 -9.07
N LYS A 377 -3.09 2.96 -8.40
CA LYS A 377 -4.36 2.29 -8.07
C LYS A 377 -5.12 1.85 -9.31
N ASN A 378 -5.22 2.67 -10.35
CA ASN A 378 -5.96 2.31 -11.55
C ASN A 378 -5.32 1.13 -12.29
N PHE A 379 -3.99 1.14 -12.42
CA PHE A 379 -3.28 0.11 -13.16
C PHE A 379 -3.09 -1.19 -12.38
N PHE A 380 -2.94 -1.13 -11.05
CA PHE A 380 -2.71 -2.29 -10.17
C PHE A 380 -3.92 -2.63 -9.30
N ARG A 381 -5.14 -2.36 -9.77
CA ARG A 381 -6.36 -2.82 -9.08
C ARG A 381 -6.82 -4.16 -9.62
N ASN A 382 -7.10 -5.08 -8.70
CA ASN A 382 -7.68 -6.37 -9.04
C ASN A 382 -9.19 -6.23 -9.32
N GLU A 383 -9.59 -6.39 -10.58
CA GLU A 383 -10.99 -6.34 -11.00
C GLU A 383 -11.80 -7.59 -10.61
N GLU A 384 -11.15 -8.71 -10.27
CA GLU A 384 -11.84 -9.95 -9.89
C GLU A 384 -12.58 -9.86 -8.55
N SER A 385 -12.30 -8.84 -7.74
CA SER A 385 -13.01 -8.57 -6.48
C SER A 385 -14.42 -7.96 -6.67
N GLY A 386 -14.84 -7.69 -7.92
CA GLY A 386 -16.15 -7.12 -8.27
C GLY A 386 -17.25 -8.13 -8.66
N VAL A 387 -16.93 -9.41 -8.82
CA VAL A 387 -17.90 -10.45 -9.23
C VAL A 387 -18.24 -11.36 -8.05
N SER A 388 -18.78 -10.80 -6.98
CA SER A 388 -19.44 -11.57 -5.92
C SER A 388 -20.96 -11.42 -6.03
N HIS A 389 -21.60 -12.49 -6.53
CA HIS A 389 -23.02 -12.83 -6.41
C HIS A 389 -24.08 -11.80 -6.86
N GLN A 390 -24.39 -11.84 -8.16
CA GLN A 390 -25.79 -11.71 -8.63
C GLN A 390 -26.14 -12.96 -9.43
N PHE A 391 -26.43 -14.05 -8.72
CA PHE A 391 -27.38 -15.04 -9.21
C PHE A 391 -28.58 -14.98 -8.27
N SER A 392 -29.66 -14.39 -8.79
CA SER A 392 -31.01 -14.52 -8.24
C SER A 392 -31.62 -15.83 -8.70
#